data_AF-A0A7Y2H373-F1
#
_entry.id   AF-A0A7Y2H373-F1
#
_cell.length_a   1.000
_cell.length_b   1.000
_cell.length_c   1.000
_cell.angle_alpha   90.00
_cell.angle_beta   90.00
_cell.angle_gamma   90.00
#
_symmetry.space_group_name_H-M   'P 1'
#
loop_
_entity.id
_entity.type
_entity.pdbx_description
1 polymer ?
#
loop_
_entity_poly.entity_id
_entity_poly.type
_entity_poly.pdbx_seq_one_letter_code
_entity_poly.pdbx_strand_id
1 'polypeptide(L)'
;GETCIEVVYSDPGYWGGVVWQHPPNDWGDLPGGYNLTGAKKLTFWARGKDGGEFVDFAVGILGSDKPYPDTAKASKKGVKLKQEWKKYTIKLDGKDLTQIKSGFIWTLGGQGRRVTFYLDDIRFE
;
A
#
# COMPACT_ATOMS: atom_id res chain seq x y z
N GLY A 1 8.32 6.06 14.77
CA GLY A 1 8.62 7.14 15.72
C GLY A 1 8.04 6.77 17.07
N GLU A 2 7.55 7.76 17.84
CA GLU A 2 6.76 7.51 19.06
C GLU A 2 5.40 6.86 18.76
N THR A 3 4.87 7.09 17.55
CA THR A 3 3.64 6.50 17.04
C THR A 3 3.89 5.74 15.75
N CYS A 4 3.00 4.80 15.43
CA CYS A 4 2.95 4.07 14.17
C CYS A 4 1.52 3.54 13.94
N ILE A 5 1.25 3.05 12.73
CA ILE A 5 -0.01 2.36 12.42
C ILE A 5 0.16 0.89 12.77
N GLU A 6 -0.70 0.36 13.65
CA GLU A 6 -0.85 -1.08 13.86
C GLU A 6 -1.95 -1.63 12.96
N VAL A 7 -1.65 -2.73 12.27
CA VAL A 7 -2.62 -3.48 11.48
C VAL A 7 -2.77 -4.86 12.11
N VAL A 8 -4.02 -5.25 12.38
CA VAL A 8 -4.37 -6.57 12.91
C VAL A 8 -5.36 -7.25 11.97
N TYR A 9 -4.92 -8.32 11.32
CA TYR A 9 -5.77 -9.21 10.53
C TYR A 9 -6.00 -10.51 11.29
N SER A 10 -7.26 -10.76 11.66
CA SER A 10 -7.61 -11.88 12.55
C SER A 10 -8.12 -13.12 11.84
N ASP A 11 -8.43 -13.05 10.55
CA ASP A 11 -8.91 -14.21 9.80
C ASP A 11 -7.72 -15.09 9.37
N PRO A 12 -7.72 -16.40 9.68
CA PRO A 12 -6.57 -17.26 9.37
C PRO A 12 -6.54 -17.76 7.93
N GLY A 13 -7.63 -17.63 7.15
CA GLY A 13 -7.80 -18.35 5.88
C GLY A 13 -8.24 -17.49 4.68
N TYR A 14 -8.84 -16.33 4.89
CA TYR A 14 -9.33 -15.48 3.80
C TYR A 14 -8.31 -14.42 3.36
N TRP A 15 -8.72 -13.57 2.42
CA TRP A 15 -7.93 -12.43 1.96
C TRP A 15 -8.48 -11.13 2.53
N GLY A 16 -7.60 -10.16 2.80
CA GLY A 16 -7.99 -8.83 3.26
C GLY A 16 -6.97 -7.77 2.87
N GLY A 17 -7.40 -6.52 2.89
CA GLY A 17 -6.55 -5.40 2.54
C GLY A 17 -7.17 -4.05 2.88
N VAL A 18 -6.35 -3.01 2.82
CA VAL A 18 -6.79 -1.61 2.91
C VAL A 18 -6.23 -0.85 1.71
N VAL A 19 -7.08 0.02 1.17
CA VAL A 19 -6.75 0.94 0.09
C VAL A 19 -6.95 2.36 0.62
N TRP A 20 -5.91 3.18 0.60
CA TRP A 20 -6.05 4.60 0.88
C TRP A 20 -6.49 5.35 -0.38
N GLN A 21 -7.70 5.89 -0.31
CA GLN A 21 -8.40 6.49 -1.43
C GLN A 21 -8.44 8.01 -1.33
N HIS A 22 -8.38 8.67 -2.47
CA HIS A 22 -8.72 10.08 -2.59
C HIS A 22 -9.58 10.35 -3.84
N PRO A 23 -10.76 10.99 -3.66
CA PRO A 23 -11.39 11.37 -2.39
C PRO A 23 -11.81 10.14 -1.55
N PRO A 24 -12.20 10.33 -0.28
CA PRO A 24 -12.64 9.21 0.57
C PRO A 24 -13.80 8.43 -0.04
N ASN A 25 -13.76 7.10 0.08
CA ASN A 25 -14.78 6.16 -0.45
C ASN A 25 -15.00 6.20 -1.96
N ASP A 26 -14.04 6.70 -2.75
CA ASP A 26 -14.16 6.78 -4.19
C ASP A 26 -13.37 5.69 -4.93
N TRP A 27 -14.06 4.97 -5.82
CA TRP A 27 -13.54 3.88 -6.63
C TRP A 27 -13.39 4.26 -8.11
N GLY A 28 -13.12 5.54 -8.38
CA GLY A 28 -12.84 6.06 -9.72
C GLY A 28 -14.01 6.78 -10.38
N ASP A 29 -15.08 7.06 -9.62
CA ASP A 29 -16.31 7.65 -10.13
C ASP A 29 -16.33 9.18 -9.95
N LEU A 30 -15.57 9.70 -8.98
CA LEU A 30 -15.47 11.14 -8.70
C LEU A 30 -14.13 11.74 -9.15
N PRO A 31 -14.11 13.03 -9.55
CA PRO A 31 -12.87 13.74 -9.81
C PRO A 31 -12.01 13.86 -8.55
N GLY A 32 -10.71 14.11 -8.76
CA GLY A 32 -9.70 14.22 -7.72
C GLY A 32 -8.63 13.15 -7.86
N GLY A 33 -7.87 12.95 -6.79
CA GLY A 33 -6.64 12.18 -6.80
C GLY A 33 -5.45 13.12 -6.70
N TYR A 34 -4.26 12.55 -6.51
CA TYR A 34 -3.04 13.32 -6.36
C TYR A 34 -2.25 13.32 -7.66
N ASN A 35 -1.74 14.50 -8.04
CA ASN A 35 -0.66 14.60 -9.00
C ASN A 35 0.66 14.46 -8.24
N LEU A 36 1.33 13.33 -8.43
CA LEU A 36 2.60 12.98 -7.78
C LEU A 36 3.77 13.02 -8.79
N THR A 37 3.61 13.77 -9.88
CA THR A 37 4.65 13.96 -10.91
C THR A 37 5.95 14.44 -10.26
N GLY A 38 7.05 13.80 -10.63
CA GLY A 38 8.38 14.06 -10.07
C GLY A 38 8.80 13.06 -9.00
N ALA A 39 7.85 12.40 -8.33
CA ALA A 39 8.17 11.29 -7.44
C ALA A 39 8.74 10.11 -8.24
N LYS A 40 9.83 9.54 -7.72
CA LYS A 40 10.56 8.43 -8.30
C LYS A 40 10.33 7.14 -7.54
N LYS A 41 9.84 7.22 -6.30
CA LYS A 41 9.60 6.06 -5.46
C LYS A 41 8.56 6.34 -4.39
N LEU A 42 7.89 5.27 -3.99
CA LEU A 42 7.13 5.21 -2.75
C LEU A 42 7.98 4.46 -1.73
N THR A 43 8.22 5.08 -0.58
CA THR A 43 8.93 4.45 0.53
C THR A 43 8.06 4.39 1.77
N PHE A 44 8.33 3.39 2.60
CA PHE A 44 7.60 3.17 3.84
C PHE A 44 8.43 2.27 4.75
N TRP A 45 8.22 2.38 6.05
CA TRP A 45 8.77 1.45 7.03
C TRP A 45 7.71 0.42 7.39
N ALA A 46 8.13 -0.84 7.48
CA ALA A 46 7.28 -1.91 7.96
C ALA A 46 8.07 -2.86 8.86
N ARG A 47 7.37 -3.45 9.83
CA ARG A 47 7.83 -4.59 10.61
C ARG A 47 6.66 -5.49 11.00
N GLY A 48 6.94 -6.76 11.17
CA GLY A 48 6.03 -7.73 11.75
C GLY A 48 6.03 -7.64 13.26
N LYS A 49 4.99 -8.17 13.90
CA LYS A 49 4.96 -8.35 15.35
C LYS A 49 5.92 -9.45 15.79
N ASP A 50 5.85 -10.59 15.11
CA ASP A 50 6.65 -11.78 15.41
C ASP A 50 7.76 -11.98 14.36
N GLY A 51 7.62 -11.35 13.20
CA GLY A 51 8.44 -11.62 12.03
C GLY A 51 7.92 -12.82 11.24
N GLY A 52 8.20 -12.82 9.94
CA GLY A 52 7.76 -13.87 9.01
C GLY A 52 6.34 -13.72 8.48
N GLU A 53 5.61 -12.67 8.86
CA GLU A 53 4.35 -12.27 8.24
C GLU A 53 4.58 -11.89 6.78
N PHE A 54 3.70 -12.35 5.89
CA PHE A 54 3.71 -11.97 4.48
C PHE A 54 2.66 -10.88 4.19
N VAL A 55 3.09 -9.80 3.53
CA VAL A 55 2.20 -8.70 3.11
C VAL A 55 2.59 -8.25 1.71
N ASP A 56 1.60 -7.91 0.90
CA ASP A 56 1.77 -7.26 -0.39
C ASP A 56 1.49 -5.77 -0.25
N PHE A 57 2.31 -4.94 -0.90
CA PHE A 57 2.14 -3.48 -0.92
C PHE A 57 2.00 -2.98 -2.34
N ALA A 58 1.19 -1.94 -2.57
CA ALA A 58 1.01 -1.37 -3.90
C ALA A 58 0.65 0.11 -3.87
N VAL A 59 0.74 0.73 -5.05
CA VAL A 59 0.14 2.01 -5.43
C VAL A 59 -0.62 1.79 -6.74
N GLY A 60 -1.80 2.37 -6.85
CA GLY A 60 -2.65 2.27 -8.03
C GLY A 60 -3.36 0.92 -8.16
N ILE A 61 -4.69 0.92 -8.22
CA ILE A 61 -5.51 -0.27 -8.46
C ILE A 61 -6.61 -0.04 -9.50
N LEU A 62 -7.06 1.20 -9.70
CA LEU A 62 -8.14 1.53 -10.62
C LEU A 62 -7.64 1.49 -12.07
N GLY A 63 -8.36 0.76 -12.94
CA GLY A 63 -8.02 0.63 -14.36
C GLY A 63 -8.72 1.68 -15.22
N SER A 64 -8.39 1.69 -16.51
CA SER A 64 -8.97 2.60 -17.51
C SER A 64 -10.46 2.37 -17.78
N ASP A 65 -11.07 1.37 -17.14
CA ASP A 65 -12.51 1.14 -17.08
C ASP A 65 -13.25 2.16 -16.20
N LYS A 66 -12.52 2.95 -15.40
CA LYS A 66 -13.06 3.99 -14.55
C LYS A 66 -13.01 5.38 -15.20
N PRO A 67 -14.00 6.26 -14.94
CA PRO A 67 -13.94 7.67 -15.35
C PRO A 67 -12.67 8.39 -14.89
N TYR A 68 -12.24 8.11 -13.66
CA TYR A 68 -11.01 8.64 -13.07
C TYR A 68 -10.11 7.48 -12.64
N PRO A 69 -9.25 6.96 -13.54
CA PRO A 69 -8.37 5.83 -13.24
C PRO A 69 -7.11 6.25 -12.47
N ASP A 70 -6.36 5.27 -11.94
CA ASP A 70 -4.97 5.50 -11.56
C ASP A 70 -4.08 5.46 -12.81
N THR A 71 -3.31 6.50 -13.09
CA THR A 71 -2.45 6.58 -14.28
C THR A 71 -1.23 5.66 -14.18
N ALA A 72 -0.86 5.23 -12.97
CA ALA A 72 0.21 4.28 -12.74
C ALA A 72 -0.17 3.23 -11.70
N LYS A 73 0.41 2.04 -11.90
CA LYS A 73 0.36 0.94 -10.92
C LYS A 73 1.76 0.41 -10.66
N ALA A 74 2.06 0.11 -9.41
CA ALA A 74 3.29 -0.55 -9.00
C ALA A 74 3.05 -1.35 -7.72
N SER A 75 3.75 -2.47 -7.55
CA SER A 75 3.57 -3.32 -6.37
C SER A 75 4.87 -3.95 -5.92
N LYS A 76 4.89 -4.32 -4.65
CA LYS A 76 5.90 -5.17 -4.02
C LYS A 76 5.18 -6.30 -3.31
N LYS A 77 5.19 -7.47 -3.94
CA LYS A 77 4.50 -8.67 -3.46
C LYS A 77 5.43 -9.59 -2.66
N GLY A 78 4.84 -10.46 -1.85
CA GLY A 78 5.50 -11.49 -1.07
C GLY A 78 6.48 -10.92 -0.04
N VAL A 79 6.22 -9.74 0.52
CA VAL A 79 7.13 -9.15 1.50
C VAL A 79 7.03 -9.92 2.80
N LYS A 80 8.07 -10.71 3.09
CA LYS A 80 8.28 -11.31 4.40
C LYS A 80 8.82 -10.22 5.36
N LEU A 81 8.00 -9.83 6.32
CA LEU A 81 8.37 -8.82 7.31
C LEU A 81 9.35 -9.39 8.33
N LYS A 82 10.24 -8.52 8.82
CA LYS A 82 11.12 -8.82 9.95
C LYS A 82 10.52 -8.24 11.22
N GLN A 83 10.99 -8.70 12.38
CA GLN A 83 10.55 -8.12 13.65
C GLN A 83 11.11 -6.71 13.86
N GLU A 84 12.27 -6.40 13.27
CA GLU A 84 12.86 -5.07 13.25
C GLU A 84 12.28 -4.20 12.13
N TRP A 85 12.21 -2.89 12.39
CA TRP A 85 11.85 -1.90 11.38
C TRP A 85 12.78 -1.97 10.17
N LYS A 86 12.18 -2.10 8.99
CA LYS A 86 12.90 -2.05 7.72
C LYS A 86 12.21 -1.09 6.77
N LYS A 87 13.00 -0.24 6.10
CA LYS A 87 12.52 0.59 5.00
C LYS A 87 12.34 -0.25 3.74
N TYR A 88 11.18 -0.13 3.12
CA TYR A 88 10.83 -0.74 1.85
C TYR A 88 10.63 0.34 0.79
N THR A 89 10.73 -0.07 -0.48
CA THR A 89 10.65 0.85 -1.61
C THR A 89 9.93 0.19 -2.77
N ILE A 90 9.00 0.92 -3.38
CA ILE A 90 8.38 0.63 -4.66
C ILE A 90 8.89 1.67 -5.65
N LYS A 91 9.53 1.22 -6.73
CA LYS A 91 10.05 2.11 -7.77
C LYS A 91 8.91 2.67 -8.62
N LEU A 92 8.94 3.97 -8.86
CA LEU A 92 7.99 4.72 -9.67
C LEU A 92 8.66 5.50 -10.80
N ASP A 93 9.99 5.47 -10.91
CA ASP A 93 10.75 6.12 -11.97
C ASP A 93 10.15 5.84 -13.36
N GLY A 94 9.88 6.92 -14.11
CA GLY A 94 9.34 6.85 -15.47
C GLY A 94 7.85 6.49 -15.57
N LYS A 95 7.13 6.35 -14.45
CA LYS A 95 5.67 6.15 -14.47
C LYS A 95 4.94 7.49 -14.58
N ASP A 96 3.79 7.47 -15.23
CA ASP A 96 2.86 8.59 -15.27
C ASP A 96 2.09 8.68 -13.94
N LEU A 97 2.51 9.60 -13.06
CA LEU A 97 1.91 9.82 -11.75
C LEU A 97 0.98 11.03 -11.71
N THR A 98 0.44 11.45 -12.86
CA THR A 98 -0.42 12.65 -12.94
C THR A 98 -1.76 12.49 -12.24
N GLN A 99 -2.27 11.26 -12.07
CA GLN A 99 -3.49 10.98 -11.32
C GLN A 99 -3.41 9.67 -10.53
N ILE A 100 -3.19 9.78 -9.22
CA ILE A 100 -3.19 8.66 -8.28
C ILE A 100 -4.30 8.83 -7.25
N LYS A 101 -5.30 7.95 -7.31
CA LYS A 101 -6.44 7.89 -6.39
C LYS A 101 -6.25 6.85 -5.31
N SER A 102 -5.51 5.78 -5.58
CA SER A 102 -5.18 4.75 -4.60
C SER A 102 -3.69 4.80 -4.23
N GLY A 103 -3.36 5.71 -3.33
CA GLY A 103 -1.97 6.11 -3.04
C GLY A 103 -1.14 5.04 -2.33
N PHE A 104 -1.75 4.30 -1.41
CA PHE A 104 -1.07 3.22 -0.70
C PHE A 104 -2.06 2.09 -0.43
N ILE A 105 -1.64 0.88 -0.76
CA ILE A 105 -2.42 -0.33 -0.59
C ILE A 105 -1.57 -1.34 0.16
N TRP A 106 -2.17 -2.05 1.10
CA TRP A 106 -1.65 -3.31 1.57
C TRP A 106 -2.70 -4.40 1.45
N THR A 107 -2.27 -5.61 1.12
CA THR A 107 -3.13 -6.80 1.03
C THR A 107 -2.40 -8.01 1.56
N LEU A 108 -3.12 -8.97 2.11
CA LEU A 108 -2.57 -10.24 2.57
C LEU A 108 -3.63 -11.34 2.44
N GLY A 109 -3.14 -12.57 2.27
CA GLY A 109 -3.96 -13.78 2.45
C GLY A 109 -3.77 -14.35 3.85
N GLY A 110 -4.66 -15.26 4.22
CA GLY A 110 -4.60 -16.03 5.45
C GLY A 110 -3.30 -16.83 5.55
N GLN A 111 -2.68 -16.77 6.72
CA GLN A 111 -1.38 -17.42 6.99
C GLN A 111 -1.50 -18.53 8.04
N GLY A 112 -2.72 -19.05 8.25
CA GLY A 112 -3.03 -20.03 9.29
C GLY A 112 -2.98 -19.46 10.72
N ARG A 113 -2.73 -18.15 10.86
CA ARG A 113 -2.62 -17.43 12.13
C ARG A 113 -3.04 -15.98 11.97
N ARG A 114 -3.33 -15.32 13.10
CA ARG A 114 -3.48 -13.86 13.16
C ARG A 114 -2.18 -13.19 12.68
N VAL A 115 -2.33 -12.19 11.83
CA VAL A 115 -1.22 -11.39 11.31
C VAL A 115 -1.29 -10.00 11.93
N THR A 116 -0.22 -9.59 12.62
CA THR A 116 -0.05 -8.23 13.12
C THR A 116 1.22 -7.64 12.56
N PHE A 117 1.12 -6.44 11.98
CA PHE A 117 2.28 -5.72 11.48
C PHE A 117 2.09 -4.22 11.67
N TYR A 118 3.19 -3.49 11.55
CA TYR A 118 3.25 -2.06 11.80
C TYR A 118 3.76 -1.34 10.56
N LEU A 119 3.21 -0.15 10.32
CA LEU A 119 3.61 0.74 9.24
C LEU A 119 3.99 2.11 9.80
N ASP A 120 4.98 2.72 9.20
CA ASP A 120 5.38 4.09 9.53
C ASP A 120 5.96 4.80 8.31
N ASP A 121 5.91 6.13 8.34
CA ASP A 121 6.65 7.02 7.44
C ASP A 121 6.48 6.70 5.94
N ILE A 122 5.23 6.55 5.52
CA ILE A 122 4.84 6.30 4.13
C ILE A 122 4.96 7.61 3.34
N ARG A 123 5.84 7.66 2.34
CA ARG A 123 6.18 8.86 1.58
C ARG A 123 6.39 8.58 0.11
N PHE A 124 5.89 9.48 -0.73
CA PHE A 124 6.34 9.63 -2.11
C PHE A 124 7.59 10.53 -2.12
N GLU A 125 8.66 10.08 -2.76
CA GLU A 125 9.97 10.76 -2.88
C GLU A 125 10.41 10.83 -4.35
#